data_AF-A0A2J7VS19-F1
#
_entry.id   AF-A0A2J7VS19-F1
#
_cell.length_a   1.000
_cell.length_b   1.000
_cell.length_c   1.000
_cell.angle_alpha   90.00
_cell.angle_beta   90.00
_cell.angle_gamma   90.00
#
_symmetry.space_group_name_H-M   'P 1'
#
loop_
_entity.id
_entity.type
_entity.pdbx_description
1 polymer ?
#
loop_
_entity_poly.entity_id
_entity_poly.type
_entity_poly.pdbx_seq_one_letter_code
_entity_poly.pdbx_strand_id
1 'polypeptide(L)'
;MYGTVKFEVLDRGPDMSEEDCAMATRRFWRRSKAAGGSGLGLAIVQAIALRHGGSVRLSPRPGGGLRAEPELPAAAWRHCGACF
;
A
#
# COMPACT_ATOMS: atom_id res chain seq x y z
N MET A 1 7.90 14.38 18.62
CA MET A 1 7.13 13.82 17.49
C MET A 1 8.12 13.15 16.54
N TYR A 2 7.94 11.86 16.26
CA TYR A 2 8.61 11.18 15.14
C TYR A 2 7.90 11.60 13.85
N GLY A 3 8.65 11.86 12.78
CA GLY A 3 8.07 12.16 11.47
C GLY A 3 7.40 10.93 10.85
N THR A 4 6.72 11.09 9.72
CA THR A 4 6.21 9.97 8.90
C THR A 4 6.76 10.06 7.48
N VAL A 5 6.87 8.90 6.83
CA VAL A 5 7.25 8.78 5.42
C VAL A 5 6.05 8.19 4.68
N LYS A 6 5.54 8.93 3.70
CA LYS A 6 4.47 8.50 2.80
C LYS A 6 5.07 8.11 1.45
N PHE A 7 4.68 6.95 0.95
CA PHE A 7 4.94 6.55 -0.43
C PHE A 7 3.66 6.66 -1.24
N GLU A 8 3.78 6.91 -2.54
CA GLU A 8 2.64 6.92 -3.45
C GLU A 8 2.96 6.04 -4.66
N VAL A 9 2.13 5.03 -4.88
CA VAL A 9 2.20 4.17 -6.06
C VAL A 9 0.93 4.38 -6.86
N LEU A 10 1.11 4.84 -8.09
CA LEU A 10 0.03 5.13 -9.03
C LEU A 10 0.15 4.15 -10.20
N ASP A 11 -0.85 3.31 -10.39
CA ASP A 11 -0.97 2.52 -11.61
C ASP A 11 -2.01 3.12 -12.57
N ARG A 12 -2.03 2.59 -13.80
CA ARG A 12 -3.03 2.91 -14.83
C ARG A 12 -3.82 1.65 -15.22
N GLY A 13 -4.08 0.79 -14.25
CA GLY A 13 -4.94 -0.36 -14.42
C GLY A 13 -6.41 0.03 -14.57
N PRO A 14 -7.31 -0.97 -14.57
CA PRO A 14 -8.75 -0.73 -14.63
C PRO A 14 -9.26 0.17 -13.48
N ASP A 15 -10.24 1.03 -13.75
CA ASP A 15 -10.77 2.04 -12.81
C ASP A 15 -11.37 1.42 -11.55
N MET A 16 -10.84 1.66 -10.36
CA MET A 16 -11.42 1.12 -9.12
C MET A 16 -12.48 2.06 -8.55
N SER A 17 -13.62 1.54 -8.08
CA SER A 17 -14.54 2.32 -7.24
C SER A 17 -13.99 2.46 -5.80
N GLU A 18 -14.60 3.31 -4.99
CA GLU A 18 -14.23 3.42 -3.57
C GLU A 18 -14.50 2.11 -2.82
N GLU A 19 -15.60 1.42 -3.12
CA GLU A 19 -15.94 0.11 -2.56
C GLU A 19 -14.93 -0.97 -2.97
N ASP A 20 -14.50 -0.96 -4.24
CA ASP A 20 -13.44 -1.84 -4.72
C ASP A 20 -12.14 -1.57 -3.95
N CYS A 21 -11.78 -0.30 -3.73
CA CYS A 21 -10.59 0.07 -2.94
C CYS A 21 -10.68 -0.43 -1.50
N ALA A 22 -11.83 -0.30 -0.85
CA ALA A 22 -12.05 -0.81 0.50
C ALA A 22 -11.93 -2.33 0.60
N MET A 23 -12.34 -3.05 -0.45
CA MET A 23 -12.28 -4.50 -0.50
C MET A 23 -10.91 -5.03 -0.94
N ALA A 24 -10.13 -4.24 -1.67
CA ALA A 24 -8.87 -4.66 -2.28
C ALA A 24 -7.76 -5.04 -1.30
N THR A 25 -7.82 -4.58 -0.04
CA THR A 25 -6.89 -5.03 1.00
C THR A 25 -7.28 -6.37 1.64
N ARG A 26 -8.46 -6.93 1.30
CA ARG A 26 -8.87 -8.25 1.80
C ARG A 26 -8.11 -9.35 1.08
N ARG A 27 -7.66 -10.35 1.85
CA ARG A 27 -6.98 -11.53 1.29
C ARG A 27 -7.87 -12.22 0.27
N PHE A 28 -7.29 -12.62 -0.85
CA PHE A 28 -7.95 -13.32 -1.96
C PHE A 28 -9.01 -12.51 -2.70
N TRP A 29 -9.23 -11.25 -2.34
CA TRP A 29 -10.11 -10.40 -3.12
C TRP A 29 -9.49 -10.14 -4.48
N ARG A 30 -10.32 -10.25 -5.51
CA ARG A 30 -9.95 -10.05 -6.90
C ARG A 30 -11.11 -9.37 -7.60
N ARG A 31 -10.81 -8.31 -8.34
CA ARG A 31 -11.80 -7.61 -9.15
C ARG A 31 -12.34 -8.47 -10.30
N SER A 32 -11.45 -9.17 -10.99
CA SER A 32 -11.80 -10.11 -12.05
C SER A 32 -11.13 -11.45 -11.80
N LYS A 33 -11.87 -12.56 -11.97
CA LYS A 33 -11.30 -13.91 -11.88
C LYS A 33 -10.33 -14.22 -13.04
N ALA A 34 -10.41 -13.46 -14.13
CA ALA A 34 -9.56 -13.62 -15.31
C ALA A 34 -8.20 -12.94 -15.18
N ALA A 35 -8.06 -11.96 -14.27
CA ALA A 35 -6.79 -11.34 -13.97
C ALA A 35 -5.91 -12.34 -13.21
N GLY A 36 -4.73 -12.66 -13.74
CA GLY A 36 -3.75 -13.51 -13.07
C GLY A 36 -3.33 -12.93 -11.71
N GLY A 37 -3.00 -13.80 -10.75
CA GLY A 37 -2.56 -13.43 -9.42
C GLY A 37 -3.45 -13.96 -8.28
N SER A 38 -2.89 -14.05 -7.08
CA SER A 38 -3.54 -14.63 -5.90
C SER A 38 -4.46 -13.69 -5.13
N GLY A 39 -4.48 -12.39 -5.46
CA GLY A 39 -5.22 -11.38 -4.68
C GLY A 39 -4.64 -11.17 -3.28
N LEU A 40 -3.35 -11.43 -3.06
CA LEU A 40 -2.70 -11.30 -1.76
C LEU A 40 -1.82 -10.06 -1.62
N GLY A 41 -1.39 -9.44 -2.72
CA GLY A 41 -0.39 -8.36 -2.69
C GLY A 41 -0.78 -7.20 -1.75
N LEU A 42 -1.94 -6.59 -1.96
CA LEU A 42 -2.40 -5.47 -1.15
C LEU A 42 -2.69 -5.86 0.31
N ALA A 43 -3.19 -7.07 0.55
CA ALA A 43 -3.37 -7.59 1.90
C ALA A 43 -2.04 -7.77 2.65
N ILE A 44 -0.98 -8.18 1.94
CA ILE A 44 0.38 -8.27 2.49
C ILE A 44 0.92 -6.87 2.78
N VAL A 45 0.76 -5.92 1.86
CA VAL A 45 1.19 -4.52 2.07
C VAL A 45 0.53 -3.92 3.31
N GLN A 46 -0.80 -4.10 3.47
CA GLN A 46 -1.51 -3.65 4.67
C GLN A 46 -0.97 -4.31 5.94
N ALA A 47 -0.75 -5.63 5.94
CA ALA A 47 -0.21 -6.34 7.09
C ALA A 47 1.22 -5.87 7.45
N ILE A 48 2.08 -5.62 6.45
CA ILE A 48 3.44 -5.11 6.64
C ILE A 48 3.39 -3.70 7.23
N ALA A 49 2.60 -2.79 6.68
CA ALA A 49 2.49 -1.42 7.17
C ALA A 49 2.02 -1.38 8.62
N LEU A 50 0.94 -2.12 8.94
CA LEU A 50 0.42 -2.23 10.31
C LEU A 50 1.48 -2.78 11.28
N ARG A 51 2.24 -3.81 10.86
CA ARG A 51 3.32 -4.39 11.68
C ARG A 51 4.42 -3.38 12.02
N HIS A 52 4.63 -2.37 11.17
CA HIS A 52 5.62 -1.31 11.39
C HIS A 52 5.01 -0.04 12.04
N GLY A 53 3.78 -0.11 12.55
CA GLY A 53 3.10 1.03 13.17
C GLY A 53 2.61 2.08 12.16
N GLY A 54 2.52 1.69 10.88
CA GLY A 54 2.02 2.52 9.80
C GLY A 54 0.61 2.15 9.34
N SER A 55 0.22 2.69 8.18
CA SER A 55 -1.09 2.46 7.57
C SER A 55 -1.00 2.41 6.05
N VAL A 56 -2.08 2.01 5.38
CA VAL A 56 -2.18 2.01 3.91
C VAL A 56 -3.54 2.56 3.54
N ARG A 57 -3.56 3.55 2.64
CA ARG A 57 -4.79 4.07 2.03
C ARG A 57 -4.83 3.72 0.56
N LEU A 58 -5.99 3.26 0.10
CA LEU A 58 -6.27 2.97 -1.30
C LEU A 58 -7.35 3.93 -1.77
N SER A 59 -7.17 4.53 -2.95
CA SER A 59 -8.17 5.42 -3.54
C SER A 59 -8.21 5.29 -5.07
N PRO A 60 -9.37 5.54 -5.69
CA PRO A 60 -9.48 5.67 -7.14
C PRO A 60 -8.53 6.76 -7.66
N ARG A 61 -7.84 6.48 -8.76
CA ARG A 61 -6.96 7.47 -9.38
C ARG A 61 -7.71 8.25 -10.47
N PRO A 62 -7.61 9.60 -10.50
CA PRO A 62 -8.13 10.38 -11.62
C PRO A 62 -7.49 9.96 -12.94
N GLY A 63 -8.32 9.71 -13.97
CA GLY A 63 -7.86 9.16 -15.25
C GLY A 63 -7.54 7.67 -15.22
N GLY A 64 -7.99 6.97 -14.18
CA GLY A 64 -8.01 5.52 -14.08
C GLY A 64 -6.86 4.90 -13.30
N GLY A 65 -7.11 3.66 -12.86
CA GLY A 65 -6.24 2.86 -12.00
C GLY A 65 -6.46 3.10 -10.49
N LEU A 66 -5.47 2.68 -9.72
CA LEU A 66 -5.45 2.78 -8.26
C LEU A 66 -4.30 3.68 -7.79
N ARG A 67 -4.57 4.42 -6.71
CA ARG A 67 -3.57 5.11 -5.90
C ARG A 67 -3.41 4.36 -4.58
N ALA A 68 -2.22 3.83 -4.33
CA ALA A 68 -1.84 3.18 -3.08
C ALA A 68 -0.86 4.05 -2.30
N GLU A 69 -1.21 4.34 -1.04
CA GLU A 69 -0.49 5.28 -0.20
C GLU A 69 -0.16 4.64 1.16
N PRO A 70 0.92 3.83 1.26
CA PRO A 70 1.42 3.39 2.54
C PRO A 70 2.15 4.54 3.25
N GLU A 71 1.89 4.67 4.54
CA GLU A 71 2.53 5.62 5.44
C GLU A 71 3.19 4.87 6.59
N LEU A 72 4.45 5.16 6.87
CA LEU A 72 5.22 4.54 7.94
C LEU A 72 5.83 5.60 8.86
N PRO A 73 6.01 5.32 10.16
CA PRO A 73 6.83 6.17 11.01
C PRO A 73 8.24 6.32 10.43
N ALA A 74 8.76 7.54 10.40
CA ALA A 74 10.13 7.80 9.96
C ALA A 74 11.10 7.17 10.96
N ALA A 75 11.90 6.22 10.50
CA ALA A 75 12.97 5.68 11.30
C ALA A 75 14.03 6.77 11.53
N ALA A 76 14.47 6.91 12.78
CA ALA A 76 15.70 7.63 13.06
C ALA A 76 16.85 6.74 12.57
N TRP A 77 17.31 6.97 11.35
CA TRP A 77 18.54 6.34 10.87
C TRP A 77 19.69 6.78 11.76
N ARG A 78 20.13 5.90 12.66
CA ARG A 78 21.38 6.08 13.37
C ARG A 78 22.46 5.44 12.52
N HIS A 79 23.21 6.26 11.81
CA HIS A 79 24.46 5.80 11.24
C HIS A 79 25.36 5.39 12.42
N CYS A 80 25.55 4.09 12.64
CA CYS A 80 26.58 3.61 13.54
C CYS A 80 27.93 3.90 12.85
N GLY A 81 28.54 5.04 13.17
CA GLY A 81 29.81 5.48 12.60
C GLY A 81 31.03 4.69 13.10
N ALA A 82 30.90 3.39 13.33
CA ALA A 82 31.98 2.56 13.87
C ALA A 82 32.03 1.19 13.20
N CYS A 83 32.29 1.18 11.89
CA CYS A 83 32.82 0.03 11.16
C CYS A 83 33.64 0.57 10.00
N PHE A 84 34.91 0.92 10.23
CA PHE A 84 36.09 0.71 9.37
C PHE A 84 37.32 1.27 10.08
#